data_AF-A0A920JHW6-F1
#
_entry.id   AF-A0A920JHW6-F1
#
_cell.length_a   1.000
_cell.length_b   1.000
_cell.length_c   1.000
_cell.angle_alpha   90.00
_cell.angle_beta   90.00
_cell.angle_gamma   90.00
#
_symmetry.space_group_name_H-M   'P 1'
#
loop_
_entity.id
_entity.type
_entity.pdbx_description
1 polymer ?
#
loop_
_entity_poly.entity_id
_entity_poly.type
_entity_poly.pdbx_seq_one_letter_code
_entity_poly.pdbx_strand_id
1 'polypeptide(L)'
;MCQFLVQALRESGIKTEVIFTGQTGFLQGFKHGLILDSTLNDFVSGELEKAIIDCAQKEQPDLMLIEGQSSLRNPSGPCGSEILLSGDVDAVVLAHPAERKYFDNCEAAEAVIPDLQDEIELIGHYGKEVIGIAINASESFDTSGLKKNLLYLY
;
A
#
# COMPACT_ATOMS: atom_id res chain seq x y z
N MET A 1 -6.73 -3.34 6.33
CA MET A 1 -5.34 -3.82 6.50
C MET A 1 -4.51 -2.86 7.35
N CYS A 2 -4.25 -1.63 6.91
CA CYS A 2 -3.35 -0.68 7.60
C CYS A 2 -3.67 -0.56 9.11
N GLN A 3 -4.95 -0.42 9.47
CA GLN A 3 -5.40 -0.40 10.87
C GLN A 3 -4.96 -1.61 11.70
N PHE A 4 -5.03 -2.83 11.15
CA PHE A 4 -4.62 -4.03 11.86
C PHE A 4 -3.10 -4.05 12.10
N LEU A 5 -2.31 -3.59 11.13
CA LEU A 5 -0.85 -3.48 11.26
C LEU A 5 -0.49 -2.44 12.33
N VAL A 6 -1.11 -1.25 12.27
CA VAL A 6 -0.90 -0.18 13.27
C VAL A 6 -1.19 -0.68 14.67
N GLN A 7 -2.32 -1.36 14.85
CA GLN A 7 -2.70 -1.91 16.15
C GLN A 7 -1.66 -2.94 16.62
N ALA A 8 -1.32 -3.93 15.79
CA ALA A 8 -0.37 -4.98 16.17
C ALA A 8 1.03 -4.43 16.49
N LEU A 9 1.52 -3.45 15.72
CA LEU A 9 2.81 -2.81 15.95
C LEU A 9 2.83 -2.01 17.26
N ARG A 10 1.76 -1.25 17.53
CA ARG A 10 1.61 -0.49 18.79
C ARG A 10 1.47 -1.42 19.99
N GLU A 11 0.72 -2.51 19.88
CA GLU A 11 0.62 -3.56 20.91
C GLU A 11 1.99 -4.23 21.16
N SER A 12 2.85 -4.29 20.14
CA SER A 12 4.23 -4.77 20.23
C SER A 12 5.22 -3.72 20.75
N GLY A 13 4.74 -2.52 21.12
CA GLY A 13 5.58 -1.44 21.66
C GLY A 13 6.32 -0.60 20.62
N ILE A 14 6.02 -0.77 19.33
CA ILE A 14 6.62 0.03 18.25
C ILE A 14 5.79 1.30 18.06
N LYS A 15 6.42 2.47 18.22
CA LYS A 15 5.75 3.75 18.03
C LYS A 15 5.49 3.96 16.54
N THR A 16 4.25 3.68 16.15
CA THR A 16 3.85 3.68 14.73
C THR A 16 2.88 4.81 14.45
N GLU A 17 3.14 5.57 13.39
CA GLU A 17 2.22 6.55 12.82
C GLU A 17 1.79 6.16 11.40
N VAL A 18 0.65 6.70 10.96
CA VAL A 18 0.12 6.46 9.62
C VAL A 18 0.14 7.75 8.81
N ILE A 19 0.64 7.66 7.58
CA ILE A 19 0.45 8.66 6.55
C ILE A 19 -0.77 8.23 5.73
N PHE A 20 -1.90 8.90 5.96
CA PHE A 20 -3.11 8.60 5.20
C PHE A 20 -3.01 9.18 3.79
N THR A 21 -3.64 8.51 2.83
CA THR A 21 -3.64 8.95 1.42
C THR A 21 -5.05 9.09 0.85
N GLY A 22 -6.07 8.77 1.63
CA GLY A 22 -7.48 8.86 1.26
C GLY A 22 -8.35 9.50 2.33
N GLN A 23 -9.60 9.80 1.94
CA GLN A 23 -10.61 10.42 2.81
C GLN A 23 -10.94 9.58 4.05
N THR A 24 -10.89 8.25 3.95
CA THR A 24 -11.21 7.36 5.08
C THR A 24 -10.18 7.50 6.19
N GLY A 25 -8.89 7.52 5.87
CA GLY A 25 -7.83 7.74 6.86
C GLY A 25 -7.94 9.12 7.51
N PHE A 26 -8.27 10.15 6.73
CA PHE A 26 -8.57 11.49 7.28
C PHE A 26 -9.72 11.47 8.29
N LEU A 27 -10.86 10.87 7.93
CA LEU A 27 -12.03 10.77 8.81
C LEU A 27 -11.80 9.89 10.05
N GLN A 28 -10.86 8.94 9.97
CA GLN A 28 -10.41 8.14 11.10
C GLN A 28 -9.54 8.94 12.08
N GLY A 29 -9.17 10.18 11.75
CA GLY A 29 -8.44 11.07 12.64
C GLY A 29 -6.92 10.88 12.61
N PHE A 30 -6.38 10.28 11.55
CA PHE A 30 -4.92 10.29 11.35
C PHE A 30 -4.43 11.72 11.14
N LYS A 31 -3.26 12.02 11.71
CA LYS A 31 -2.76 13.40 11.84
C LYS A 31 -2.06 13.91 10.59
N HIS A 32 -1.40 13.03 9.85
CA HIS A 32 -0.50 13.37 8.74
C HIS A 32 -0.91 12.62 7.49
N GLY A 33 -0.97 13.31 6.36
CA GLY A 33 -1.39 12.72 5.10
C GLY A 33 -1.98 13.73 4.14
N LEU A 34 -2.56 13.22 3.06
CA LEU A 34 -3.23 13.99 2.01
C LEU A 34 -4.41 13.19 1.47
N ILE A 35 -5.36 13.88 0.83
CA ILE A 35 -6.41 13.22 0.04
C ILE A 35 -5.90 13.18 -1.40
N LEU A 36 -5.26 12.06 -1.77
CA LEU A 36 -4.52 11.93 -3.03
C LEU A 36 -5.42 12.21 -4.24
N ASP A 37 -6.60 11.58 -4.30
CA ASP A 37 -7.55 11.71 -5.42
C ASP A 37 -8.10 13.13 -5.63
N SER A 38 -7.94 14.02 -4.65
CA SER A 38 -8.35 15.44 -4.73
C SER A 38 -7.18 16.41 -4.84
N THR A 39 -5.95 15.89 -4.84
CA THR A 39 -4.73 16.69 -4.97
C THR A 39 -4.37 16.80 -6.45
N LEU A 40 -4.03 18.01 -6.93
CA LEU A 40 -3.53 18.16 -8.30
C LEU A 40 -2.24 17.36 -8.46
N ASN A 41 -2.12 16.61 -9.56
CA ASN A 41 -1.08 15.62 -9.75
C ASN A 41 0.35 16.17 -9.54
N ASP A 42 0.64 17.37 -10.07
CA ASP A 42 1.93 18.06 -9.90
C ASP A 42 2.34 18.28 -8.43
N PHE A 43 1.37 18.31 -7.50
CA PHE A 43 1.62 18.52 -6.07
C PHE A 43 1.57 17.25 -5.23
N VAL A 44 1.19 16.09 -5.80
CA VAL A 44 1.06 14.83 -5.04
C VAL A 44 2.37 14.46 -4.35
N SER A 45 3.49 14.49 -5.08
CA SER A 45 4.80 14.16 -4.53
C SER A 45 5.21 15.11 -3.39
N GLY A 46 4.99 16.41 -3.56
CA GLY A 46 5.36 17.42 -2.56
C GLY A 46 4.49 17.37 -1.31
N GLU A 47 3.18 17.17 -1.45
CA GLU A 47 2.28 17.03 -0.29
C GLU A 47 2.51 15.72 0.47
N LEU A 48 2.85 14.62 -0.24
CA LEU A 48 3.24 13.37 0.40
C LEU A 48 4.55 13.51 1.18
N GLU A 49 5.60 14.06 0.55
CA GLU A 49 6.90 14.31 1.19
C GLU A 49 6.73 15.19 2.44
N LYS A 50 5.97 16.28 2.32
CA LYS A 50 5.66 17.16 3.44
C LYS A 50 4.96 16.43 4.58
N ALA A 51 3.97 15.57 4.29
CA ALA A 51 3.28 14.80 5.32
C ALA A 51 4.22 13.86 6.08
N ILE A 52 5.15 13.20 5.36
CA ILE A 52 6.16 12.32 5.95
C ILE A 52 7.12 13.11 6.83
N ILE A 53 7.67 14.23 6.32
CA ILE A 53 8.61 15.07 7.06
C ILE A 53 7.95 15.66 8.32
N ASP A 54 6.71 16.16 8.19
CA ASP A 54 5.96 16.70 9.32
C ASP A 54 5.73 15.63 10.39
N CYS A 55 5.38 14.40 9.99
CA CYS A 55 5.23 13.27 10.89
C CYS A 55 6.55 12.94 11.60
N ALA A 56 7.66 12.88 10.85
CA ALA A 56 8.98 12.60 11.41
C ALA A 56 9.37 13.62 12.48
N GLN A 57 9.14 14.91 12.21
CA GLN A 57 9.53 15.99 13.11
C GLN A 57 8.63 16.09 14.35
N LYS A 58 7.31 16.00 14.16
CA LYS A 58 6.32 16.25 15.22
C LYS A 58 6.08 15.03 16.07
N GLU A 59 5.98 13.85 15.45
CA GLU A 59 5.63 12.62 16.14
C GLU A 59 6.87 11.79 16.45
N GLN A 60 7.95 11.85 15.66
CA GLN A 60 9.16 11.02 15.83
C GLN A 60 8.82 9.53 16.03
N PRO A 61 8.12 8.89 15.08
CA PRO A 61 7.79 7.48 15.18
C PRO A 61 9.02 6.58 14.90
N ASP A 62 8.98 5.36 15.42
CA ASP A 62 9.94 4.30 15.06
C ASP A 62 9.64 3.74 13.66
N LEU A 63 8.36 3.79 13.24
CA LEU A 63 7.88 3.30 11.96
C LEU A 63 6.73 4.17 11.44
N MET A 64 6.74 4.47 10.14
CA MET A 64 5.59 5.04 9.45
C MET A 64 4.96 4.00 8.52
N LEU A 65 3.64 3.89 8.57
CA LEU A 65 2.87 3.15 7.58
C LEU A 65 2.24 4.14 6.61
N ILE A 66 2.59 4.07 5.33
CA ILE A 66 1.93 4.85 4.29
C ILE A 66 0.79 4.03 3.72
N GLU A 67 -0.42 4.57 3.77
CA GLU A 67 -1.59 3.92 3.18
C GLU A 67 -1.46 3.89 1.65
N GLY A 68 -1.56 2.71 1.04
CA GLY A 68 -1.61 2.59 -0.43
C GLY A 68 -2.92 3.12 -1.01
N GLN A 69 -2.90 3.52 -2.28
CA GLN A 69 -4.09 3.87 -3.06
C GLN A 69 -4.15 3.02 -4.33
N SER A 70 -5.34 2.53 -4.67
CA SER A 70 -5.60 1.74 -5.88
C SER A 70 -4.61 0.57 -6.05
N SER A 71 -4.08 0.38 -7.27
CA SER A 71 -3.02 -0.56 -7.67
C SER A 71 -2.23 0.06 -8.83
N LEU A 72 -0.95 -0.34 -8.96
CA LEU A 72 -0.04 0.13 -10.03
C LEU A 72 -0.61 -0.07 -11.43
N ARG A 73 -1.45 -1.11 -11.62
CA ARG A 73 -1.96 -1.52 -12.92
C ARG A 73 -3.48 -1.38 -13.06
N ASN A 74 -4.16 -0.72 -12.11
CA ASN A 74 -5.60 -0.47 -12.24
C ASN A 74 -5.88 0.48 -13.42
N PRO A 75 -6.58 0.04 -14.49
CA PRO A 75 -6.78 0.87 -15.67
C PRO A 75 -7.70 2.07 -15.45
N SER A 76 -8.55 2.04 -14.41
CA SER A 76 -9.48 3.14 -14.10
C SER A 76 -8.83 4.29 -13.32
N GLY A 77 -7.63 4.06 -12.77
CA GLY A 77 -6.92 5.00 -11.92
C GLY A 77 -5.69 4.32 -11.33
N PRO A 78 -4.61 4.18 -12.12
CA PRO A 78 -3.39 3.57 -11.62
C PRO A 78 -2.78 4.49 -10.56
N CYS A 79 -2.32 3.91 -9.46
CA CYS A 79 -1.68 4.65 -8.39
C CYS A 79 -0.71 3.74 -7.63
N GLY A 80 0.12 4.35 -6.80
CA GLY A 80 1.08 3.66 -5.95
C GLY A 80 2.51 3.96 -6.34
N SER A 81 2.81 4.23 -7.62
CA SER A 81 4.16 4.59 -8.05
C SER A 81 4.67 5.88 -7.41
N GLU A 82 3.78 6.87 -7.25
CA GLU A 82 4.04 8.13 -6.58
C GLU A 82 4.29 7.90 -5.10
N ILE A 83 3.58 6.94 -4.48
CA ILE A 83 3.78 6.57 -3.08
C ILE A 83 5.15 5.88 -2.90
N LEU A 84 5.49 4.94 -3.79
CA LEU A 84 6.75 4.20 -3.72
C LEU A 84 7.96 5.13 -3.91
N LEU A 85 7.89 6.02 -4.91
CA LEU A 85 9.01 6.87 -5.29
C LEU A 85 9.09 8.14 -4.44
N SER A 86 8.00 8.90 -4.33
CA SER A 86 7.99 10.18 -3.61
C SER A 86 7.93 10.00 -2.11
N GLY A 87 7.37 8.88 -1.63
CA GLY A 87 7.42 8.52 -0.21
C GLY A 87 8.74 7.86 0.22
N ASP A 88 9.63 7.56 -0.74
CA ASP A 88 10.87 6.79 -0.57
C ASP A 88 10.74 5.63 0.42
N VAL A 89 9.70 4.80 0.24
CA VAL A 89 9.39 3.74 1.20
C VAL A 89 10.51 2.71 1.29
N ASP A 90 10.75 2.15 2.48
CA ASP A 90 11.76 1.10 2.64
C ASP A 90 11.30 -0.24 2.04
N ALA A 91 10.02 -0.57 2.23
CA ALA A 91 9.44 -1.86 1.84
C ALA A 91 7.92 -1.79 1.69
N VAL A 92 7.34 -2.83 1.10
CA VAL A 92 5.91 -2.93 0.76
C VAL A 92 5.27 -4.16 1.38
N VAL A 93 4.07 -3.98 1.94
CA VAL A 93 3.13 -5.07 2.22
C VAL A 93 2.06 -5.07 1.14
N LEU A 94 2.06 -6.09 0.28
CA LEU A 94 1.18 -6.19 -0.87
C LEU A 94 -0.19 -6.74 -0.47
N ALA A 95 -1.25 -5.95 -0.63
CA ALA A 95 -2.62 -6.41 -0.42
C ALA A 95 -3.15 -7.07 -1.70
N HIS A 96 -3.77 -8.25 -1.60
CA HIS A 96 -4.28 -8.99 -2.76
C HIS A 96 -5.66 -9.61 -2.50
N PRO A 97 -6.65 -9.39 -3.38
CA PRO A 97 -7.98 -9.98 -3.27
C PRO A 97 -8.01 -11.40 -3.86
N ALA A 98 -8.14 -12.42 -3.03
CA ALA A 98 -7.90 -13.82 -3.40
C ALA A 98 -8.87 -14.36 -4.46
N GLU A 99 -10.15 -13.97 -4.38
CA GLU A 99 -11.21 -14.51 -5.25
C GLU A 99 -11.53 -13.59 -6.43
N ARG A 100 -10.92 -12.41 -6.51
CA ARG A 100 -11.28 -11.40 -7.52
C ARG A 100 -10.47 -11.61 -8.79
N LYS A 101 -11.16 -11.83 -9.91
CA LYS A 101 -10.54 -12.03 -11.22
C LYS A 101 -10.24 -10.73 -11.97
N TYR A 102 -11.10 -9.73 -11.87
CA TYR A 102 -11.00 -8.47 -12.63
C TYR A 102 -10.87 -7.28 -11.68
N PHE A 103 -10.24 -6.20 -12.14
CA PHE A 103 -10.31 -4.92 -11.43
C PHE A 103 -11.79 -4.51 -11.29
N ASP A 104 -12.11 -3.87 -10.16
CA ASP A 104 -13.49 -3.49 -9.83
C ASP A 104 -14.09 -2.59 -10.93
N ASN A 105 -15.28 -2.94 -11.42
CA ASN A 105 -15.98 -2.26 -12.52
C ASN A 105 -15.22 -2.24 -13.87
N CYS A 106 -14.25 -3.14 -14.08
CA CYS A 106 -13.46 -3.23 -15.30
C CYS A 106 -13.64 -4.57 -16.05
N GLU A 107 -14.71 -5.30 -15.78
CA GLU A 107 -15.01 -6.62 -16.39
C GLU A 107 -15.22 -6.51 -17.90
N ALA A 108 -15.93 -5.46 -18.35
CA ALA A 108 -16.20 -5.22 -19.76
C ALA A 108 -14.92 -4.90 -20.57
N ALA A 109 -13.87 -4.43 -19.89
CA ALA A 109 -12.56 -4.16 -20.47
C ALA A 109 -11.61 -5.38 -20.37
N GLU A 110 -12.09 -6.50 -19.81
CA GLU A 110 -11.29 -7.70 -19.53
C GLU A 110 -10.01 -7.40 -18.72
N ALA A 111 -10.06 -6.41 -17.83
CA ALA A 111 -8.91 -6.00 -17.03
C ALA A 111 -8.71 -7.00 -15.88
N VAL A 112 -7.98 -8.08 -16.15
CA VAL A 112 -7.66 -9.14 -15.19
C VAL A 112 -6.67 -8.63 -14.15
N ILE A 113 -6.90 -8.97 -12.87
CA ILE A 113 -5.93 -8.71 -11.81
C ILE A 113 -4.71 -9.59 -12.05
N PRO A 114 -3.49 -9.03 -12.11
CA PRO A 114 -2.28 -9.79 -12.34
C PRO A 114 -1.99 -10.80 -11.22
N ASP A 115 -1.20 -11.80 -11.56
CA ASP A 115 -0.68 -12.74 -10.57
C ASP A 115 0.25 -12.01 -9.59
N LEU A 116 0.28 -12.50 -8.34
CA LEU A 116 1.10 -11.92 -7.28
C LEU A 116 2.58 -11.78 -7.66
N GLN A 117 3.12 -12.73 -8.43
CA GLN A 117 4.52 -12.70 -8.84
C GLN A 117 4.81 -11.51 -9.76
N ASP A 118 3.92 -11.20 -10.70
CA ASP A 118 4.06 -10.05 -11.60
C ASP A 118 4.03 -8.73 -10.82
N GLU A 119 3.16 -8.62 -9.81
CA GLU A 119 3.08 -7.42 -8.96
C GLU A 119 4.33 -7.24 -8.10
N ILE A 120 4.88 -8.33 -7.55
CA ILE A 120 6.13 -8.29 -6.77
C ILE A 120 7.30 -7.86 -7.66
N GLU A 121 7.41 -8.45 -8.86
CA GLU A 121 8.46 -8.07 -9.82
C GLU A 121 8.31 -6.62 -10.26
N LEU A 122 7.08 -6.15 -10.51
CA LEU A 122 6.82 -4.75 -10.85
C LEU A 122 7.24 -3.80 -9.72
N ILE A 123 6.88 -4.10 -8.47
CA ILE A 123 7.34 -3.32 -7.31
C ILE A 123 8.87 -3.33 -7.21
N GLY A 124 9.50 -4.47 -7.49
CA GLY A 124 10.96 -4.62 -7.57
C GLY A 124 11.61 -3.72 -8.64
N HIS A 125 10.94 -3.46 -9.76
CA HIS A 125 11.42 -2.50 -10.77
C HIS A 125 11.43 -1.05 -10.28
N TYR A 126 10.64 -0.71 -9.25
CA TYR A 126 10.74 0.58 -8.53
C TYR A 126 11.84 0.57 -7.45
N GLY A 127 12.61 -0.51 -7.33
CA GLY A 127 13.67 -0.67 -6.35
C GLY A 127 13.17 -0.94 -4.93
N LYS A 128 11.91 -1.36 -4.77
CA LYS A 128 11.28 -1.59 -3.46
C LYS A 128 11.05 -3.09 -3.23
N GLU A 129 11.21 -3.53 -1.98
CA GLU A 129 11.06 -4.94 -1.59
C GLU A 129 9.63 -5.22 -1.10
N VAL A 130 9.03 -6.34 -1.53
CA VAL A 130 7.78 -6.84 -0.93
C VAL A 130 8.12 -7.77 0.23
N ILE A 131 7.91 -7.30 1.46
CA ILE A 131 8.25 -8.02 2.70
C ILE A 131 7.09 -8.83 3.28
N GLY A 132 5.89 -8.68 2.70
CA GLY A 132 4.71 -9.41 3.14
C GLY A 132 3.55 -9.29 2.16
N ILE A 133 2.65 -10.27 2.22
CA ILE A 133 1.40 -10.27 1.44
C ILE A 133 0.23 -10.36 2.42
N ALA A 134 -0.74 -9.46 2.26
CA ALA A 134 -2.00 -9.50 2.96
C ALA A 134 -3.11 -9.98 2.01
N ILE A 135 -3.55 -11.21 2.21
CA ILE A 135 -4.62 -11.81 1.42
C ILE A 135 -5.97 -11.37 2.00
N ASN A 136 -6.79 -10.73 1.16
CA ASN A 136 -8.20 -10.49 1.45
C ASN A 136 -9.01 -11.63 0.85
N ALA A 137 -9.61 -12.46 1.70
CA ALA A 137 -10.45 -13.59 1.32
C ALA A 137 -11.71 -13.62 2.18
N SER A 138 -12.82 -13.99 1.55
CA SER A 138 -14.13 -14.22 2.19
C SER A 138 -14.18 -15.55 2.96
N GLU A 139 -13.35 -16.51 2.55
CA GLU A 139 -13.22 -17.83 3.17
C GLU A 139 -11.76 -18.12 3.54
N SER A 140 -11.53 -19.28 4.18
CA SER A 140 -10.16 -19.73 4.47
C SER A 140 -9.39 -19.95 3.17
N PHE A 141 -8.34 -19.16 2.96
CA PHE A 141 -7.48 -19.25 1.79
C PHE A 141 -6.15 -19.94 2.13
N ASP A 142 -5.82 -21.00 1.39
CA ASP A 142 -4.54 -21.70 1.57
C ASP A 142 -3.39 -20.90 0.94
N THR A 143 -2.55 -20.32 1.79
CA THR A 143 -1.38 -19.52 1.39
C THR A 143 -0.12 -20.37 1.22
N SER A 144 -0.17 -21.69 1.44
CA SER A 144 0.99 -22.57 1.35
C SER A 144 1.62 -22.58 -0.05
N GLY A 145 0.81 -22.45 -1.10
CA GLY A 145 1.24 -22.31 -2.49
C GLY A 145 1.95 -20.98 -2.78
N LEU A 146 1.55 -19.90 -2.10
CA LEU A 146 2.13 -18.57 -2.28
C LEU A 146 3.53 -18.46 -1.66
N LYS A 147 3.76 -19.11 -0.51
CA LYS A 147 5.08 -19.14 0.14
C LYS A 147 6.17 -19.72 -0.77
N LYS A 148 5.85 -20.71 -1.60
CA LYS A 148 6.83 -21.32 -2.52
C LYS A 148 7.33 -20.35 -3.58
N ASN A 149 6.49 -19.44 -4.08
CA ASN A 149 6.88 -18.49 -5.11
C ASN A 149 7.67 -17.29 -4.53
N LEU A 150 7.38 -16.89 -3.28
CA LEU A 150 8.14 -15.86 -2.57
C LEU A 150 9.56 -16.29 -2.18
N LEU A 151 9.77 -17.59 -1.91
CA LEU A 151 11.07 -18.15 -1.52
C LEU A 151 12.09 -18.20 -2.68
N TYR A 152 11.68 -18.03 -3.94
CA TYR A 152 12.61 -17.97 -5.08
C TYR A 152 13.15 -16.57 -5.36
N LEU A 153 12.73 -15.57 -4.59
CA LEU A 153 13.22 -14.19 -4.68
C LEU A 153 14.36 -13.89 -3.69
N TYR A 154 14.76 -14.87 -2.87
CA TYR A 154 15.90 -14.80 -1.92
C TYR A 154 16.79 -16.04 -2.01
#